data_AF-A0A945ACE5-F1
#
_entry.id   AF-A0A945ACE5-F1
#
_cell.length_a   1.000
_cell.length_b   1.000
_cell.length_c   1.000
_cell.angle_alpha   90.00
_cell.angle_beta   90.00
_cell.angle_gamma   90.00
#
_symmetry.space_group_name_H-M   'P 1'
#
loop_
_entity.id
_entity.type
_entity.pdbx_description
1 polymer ?
#
loop_
_entity_poly.entity_id
_entity_poly.type
_entity_poly.pdbx_seq_one_letter_code
_entity_poly.pdbx_strand_id
1 'polypeptide(L)'
;MATASVWDSEVLDIYFQDISGAVPLPSEEEVRLAKLIHQGHEGARNELVSANLRFVVRVASEYQNCGLPLEDLISAGNVGLIQAAERFDEERGFKFITYAHWWIRQGIYNAITLESRLVRLPANRVKLLNSINKLLKQLGFANVTNPSSDLIAQKLGVSVEMVEDTLMRAQDVCSLDADASDDDHAPINVLSDDAQDSPDAGVIEGSDRRLIERVLNTLEEREAHVLRLHFGLEGQEPRTLARIGKALGLTKERVRQIKEKALSKLRHPRRRSRLDEVRDAK
;
A
#
# COMPACT_ATOMS: atom_id res chain seq x y z
N MET A 1 0.35 -3.62 20.65
CA MET A 1 1.34 -4.54 21.27
C MET A 1 1.01 -5.93 20.76
N ALA A 2 1.63 -6.34 19.65
CA ALA A 2 1.43 -7.67 19.09
C ALA A 2 1.94 -8.70 20.12
N THR A 3 1.07 -9.64 20.46
CA THR A 3 1.40 -10.83 21.24
C THR A 3 2.50 -11.59 20.51
N ALA A 4 3.75 -11.47 20.99
CA ALA A 4 4.81 -12.39 20.61
C ALA A 4 4.27 -13.80 20.87
N SER A 5 4.16 -14.60 19.81
CA SER A 5 3.59 -15.92 19.94
C SER A 5 4.49 -16.74 20.85
N VAL A 6 3.90 -17.53 21.74
CA VAL A 6 4.63 -18.40 22.68
C VAL A 6 5.61 -19.36 21.95
N TRP A 7 5.44 -19.52 20.63
CA TRP A 7 6.19 -20.41 19.76
C TRP A 7 7.49 -19.77 19.25
N ASP A 8 7.58 -18.43 19.18
CA ASP A 8 8.78 -17.72 18.71
C ASP A 8 9.93 -17.83 19.71
N SER A 9 9.63 -17.89 21.01
CA SER A 9 10.64 -18.01 22.06
C SER A 9 11.37 -19.36 22.01
N GLU A 10 10.64 -20.45 21.75
CA GLU A 10 11.19 -21.81 21.84
C GLU A 10 12.14 -22.11 20.66
N VAL A 11 11.83 -21.61 19.46
CA VAL A 11 12.70 -21.73 18.29
C VAL A 11 13.98 -20.91 18.47
N LEU A 12 13.86 -19.70 19.03
CA LEU A 12 15.01 -18.84 19.28
C LEU A 12 15.96 -19.45 20.32
N ASP A 13 15.41 -20.10 21.34
CA ASP A 13 16.17 -20.79 22.38
C ASP A 13 16.96 -21.99 21.83
N ILE A 14 16.36 -22.78 20.92
CA ILE A 14 17.06 -23.86 20.19
C ILE A 14 18.22 -23.28 19.38
N TYR A 15 17.96 -22.21 18.62
CA TYR A 15 19.00 -21.53 17.85
C TYR A 15 20.15 -21.03 18.73
N PHE A 16 19.85 -20.46 19.90
CA PHE A 16 20.86 -20.02 20.85
C PHE A 16 21.68 -21.16 21.44
N GLN A 17 21.07 -22.31 21.69
CA GLN A 17 21.79 -23.51 22.12
C GLN A 17 22.76 -23.98 21.03
N ASP A 18 22.32 -24.03 19.77
CA ASP A 18 23.13 -24.47 18.64
C ASP A 18 24.36 -23.57 18.42
N ILE A 19 24.19 -22.26 18.52
CA ILE A 19 25.31 -21.31 18.33
C ILE A 19 26.17 -21.10 19.59
N SER A 20 25.75 -21.63 20.76
CA SER A 20 26.45 -21.40 22.03
C SER A 20 27.90 -21.91 22.01
N GLY A 21 28.14 -23.00 21.28
CA GLY A 21 29.46 -23.61 21.09
C GLY A 21 30.38 -22.86 20.12
N ALA A 22 29.89 -21.83 19.42
CA ALA A 22 30.71 -21.05 18.50
C ALA A 22 31.78 -20.24 19.26
N VAL A 23 33.03 -20.49 18.92
CA VAL A 23 34.22 -19.80 19.47
C VAL A 23 34.88 -19.01 18.34
N PRO A 24 35.33 -17.76 18.60
CA PRO A 24 36.08 -16.98 17.62
C PRO A 24 37.33 -17.73 17.15
N LEU A 25 37.53 -17.77 15.83
CA LEU A 25 38.69 -18.42 15.23
C LEU A 25 39.96 -17.57 15.43
N PRO A 26 41.13 -18.20 15.54
CA PRO A 26 42.40 -17.48 15.51
C PRO A 26 42.66 -16.89 14.12
N SER A 27 43.41 -15.79 14.05
CA SER A 27 43.63 -15.07 12.79
C SER A 27 44.32 -15.90 11.71
N GLU A 28 45.15 -16.87 12.07
CA GLU A 28 45.77 -17.80 11.10
C GLU A 28 44.72 -18.69 10.41
N GLU A 29 43.72 -19.13 11.17
CA GLU A 29 42.64 -19.97 10.69
C GLU A 29 41.66 -19.17 9.82
N GLU A 30 41.36 -17.92 10.20
CA GLU A 30 40.56 -17.00 9.36
C GLU A 30 41.20 -16.83 7.96
N VAL A 31 42.52 -16.67 7.90
CA VAL A 31 43.27 -16.54 6.64
C VAL A 31 43.24 -17.84 5.83
N ARG A 32 43.36 -18.99 6.50
CA ARG A 32 43.27 -20.31 5.85
C ARG A 32 41.89 -20.52 5.21
N LEU A 33 40.83 -20.24 5.96
CA LEU A 33 39.45 -20.37 5.49
C LEU A 33 39.16 -19.37 4.37
N ALA A 34 39.61 -18.12 4.47
CA ALA A 34 39.44 -17.12 3.42
C ALA A 34 40.01 -17.59 2.07
N LYS A 35 41.22 -18.17 2.07
CA LYS A 35 41.84 -18.73 0.85
C LYS A 35 41.02 -19.86 0.24
N LEU A 36 40.47 -20.73 1.08
CA LEU A 36 39.62 -21.85 0.63
C LEU A 36 38.27 -21.34 0.09
N ILE A 37 37.70 -20.29 0.67
CA ILE A 37 36.47 -19.65 0.20
C ILE A 37 36.68 -19.05 -1.21
N HIS A 38 37.80 -18.38 -1.45
CA HIS A 38 38.15 -17.88 -2.79
C HIS A 38 38.33 -18.98 -3.84
N GLN A 39 38.68 -20.19 -3.41
CA GLN A 39 38.76 -21.38 -4.26
C GLN A 39 37.39 -22.06 -4.48
N GLY A 40 36.33 -21.55 -3.87
CA GLY A 40 34.95 -22.05 -4.01
C GLY A 40 34.57 -23.16 -3.02
N HIS A 41 35.34 -23.36 -1.94
CA HIS A 41 35.01 -24.38 -0.93
C HIS A 41 33.92 -23.91 0.03
N GLU A 42 32.69 -24.41 -0.19
CA GLU A 42 31.54 -24.07 0.66
C GLU A 42 31.69 -24.50 2.12
N GLY A 43 32.40 -25.60 2.39
CA GLY A 43 32.66 -26.07 3.75
C GLY A 43 33.41 -25.03 4.58
N ALA A 44 34.41 -24.37 3.98
CA ALA A 44 35.18 -23.33 4.64
C ALA A 44 34.34 -22.06 4.89
N ARG A 45 33.42 -21.72 3.96
CA ARG A 45 32.45 -20.63 4.16
C ARG A 45 31.56 -20.91 5.35
N ASN A 46 30.99 -22.11 5.43
CA ASN A 46 30.08 -22.49 6.51
C ASN A 46 30.79 -22.52 7.87
N GLU A 47 32.03 -23.00 7.92
CA GLU A 47 32.86 -22.98 9.13
C GLU A 47 33.13 -21.54 9.61
N LEU A 48 33.57 -20.66 8.71
CA LEU A 48 33.84 -19.25 9.04
C LEU A 48 32.59 -18.51 9.51
N VAL A 49 31.44 -18.74 8.85
CA VAL A 49 30.14 -18.15 9.23
C VAL A 49 29.70 -18.69 10.60
N SER A 50 29.74 -20.00 10.81
CA SER A 50 29.26 -20.64 12.05
C SER A 50 30.02 -20.17 13.28
N ALA A 51 31.34 -19.97 13.17
CA ALA A 51 32.17 -19.43 14.23
C ALA A 51 31.77 -18.00 14.68
N ASN A 52 31.10 -17.25 13.80
CA ASN A 52 30.79 -15.83 14.00
C ASN A 52 29.29 -15.53 14.21
N LEU A 53 28.41 -16.55 14.26
CA LEU A 53 26.96 -16.34 14.44
C LEU A 53 26.60 -15.60 15.74
N ARG A 54 27.33 -15.86 16.84
CA ARG A 54 27.13 -15.15 18.11
C ARG A 54 27.37 -13.65 18.01
N PHE A 55 28.30 -13.23 17.13
CA PHE A 55 28.55 -11.82 16.90
C PHE A 55 27.37 -11.15 16.19
N VAL A 56 26.73 -11.84 15.25
CA VAL A 56 25.52 -11.35 14.58
C VAL A 56 24.41 -11.09 15.58
N VAL A 57 24.16 -12.03 16.49
CA VAL A 57 23.13 -11.86 17.54
C VAL A 57 23.39 -10.61 18.39
N ARG A 58 24.65 -10.38 18.77
CA ARG A 58 25.05 -9.18 19.51
C ARG A 58 24.81 -7.89 18.72
N VAL A 59 25.08 -7.88 17.41
CA VAL A 59 24.85 -6.69 16.58
C VAL A 59 23.36 -6.49 16.35
N ALA A 60 22.59 -7.56 16.11
CA ALA A 60 21.15 -7.51 15.89
C ALA A 60 20.37 -7.02 17.11
N SER A 61 20.82 -7.36 18.33
CA SER A 61 20.18 -6.89 19.56
C SER A 61 20.21 -5.36 19.73
N GLU A 62 21.19 -4.66 19.13
CA GLU A 62 21.24 -3.19 19.11
C GLU A 62 20.10 -2.56 18.28
N TYR A 63 19.48 -3.32 17.37
CA TYR A 63 18.40 -2.87 16.48
C TYR A 63 17.01 -3.37 16.89
N GLN A 64 16.87 -3.91 18.11
CA GLN A 64 15.56 -4.28 18.64
C GLN A 64 14.61 -3.08 18.67
N ASN A 65 13.31 -3.36 18.55
CA ASN A 65 12.23 -2.36 18.53
C ASN A 65 12.26 -1.41 17.30
N CYS A 66 12.96 -1.79 16.21
CA CYS A 66 12.94 -1.05 14.94
C CYS A 66 11.85 -1.51 13.96
N GLY A 67 10.84 -2.24 14.44
CA GLY A 67 9.69 -2.70 13.62
C GLY A 67 9.81 -4.10 13.03
N LEU A 68 10.91 -4.82 13.30
CA LEU A 68 11.07 -6.25 12.97
C LEU A 68 11.34 -7.06 14.25
N PRO A 69 10.88 -8.32 14.30
CA PRO A 69 11.21 -9.23 15.39
C PRO A 69 12.71 -9.58 15.38
N LEU A 70 13.21 -10.08 16.51
CA LEU A 70 14.63 -10.34 16.66
C LEU A 70 15.12 -11.46 15.73
N GLU A 71 14.31 -12.51 15.48
CA GLU A 71 14.69 -13.57 14.53
C GLU A 71 14.94 -13.03 13.12
N ASP A 72 14.12 -12.11 12.65
CA ASP A 72 14.26 -11.52 11.31
C ASP A 72 15.51 -10.65 11.22
N LEU A 73 15.81 -9.88 12.28
CA LEU A 73 17.04 -9.09 12.38
C LEU A 73 18.28 -10.00 12.37
N ILE A 74 18.25 -11.11 13.12
CA ILE A 74 19.34 -12.09 13.14
C ILE A 74 19.51 -12.73 11.77
N SER A 75 18.42 -13.15 11.13
CA SER A 75 18.41 -13.77 9.81
C SER A 75 18.99 -12.84 8.75
N ALA A 76 18.56 -11.57 8.71
CA ALA A 76 19.10 -10.56 7.83
C ALA A 76 20.59 -10.28 8.09
N GLY A 77 21.00 -10.26 9.37
CA GLY A 77 22.39 -10.14 9.77
C GLY A 77 23.25 -11.32 9.31
N ASN A 78 22.72 -12.55 9.37
CA ASN A 78 23.38 -13.77 8.91
C ASN A 78 23.60 -13.74 7.39
N VAL A 79 22.62 -13.25 6.62
CA VAL A 79 22.81 -13.00 5.17
C VAL A 79 23.93 -12.00 4.92
N GLY A 80 24.00 -10.91 5.70
CA GLY A 80 25.11 -9.96 5.64
C GLY A 80 26.47 -10.59 5.99
N LEU A 81 26.52 -11.46 7.00
CA LEU A 81 27.73 -12.19 7.38
C LEU A 81 28.23 -13.12 6.26
N ILE A 82 27.32 -13.82 5.58
CA ILE A 82 27.67 -14.69 4.45
C ILE A 82 28.28 -13.86 3.31
N GLN A 83 27.68 -12.72 2.97
CA GLN A 83 28.22 -11.80 1.97
C GLN A 83 29.60 -11.24 2.36
N ALA A 84 29.82 -11.02 3.66
CA ALA A 84 31.13 -10.62 4.16
C ALA A 84 32.17 -11.74 3.97
N ALA A 85 31.82 -12.98 4.27
CA ALA A 85 32.70 -14.14 4.12
C ALA A 85 33.12 -14.36 2.66
N GLU A 86 32.20 -14.17 1.71
CA GLU A 86 32.48 -14.30 0.27
C GLU A 86 33.39 -13.20 -0.30
N ARG A 87 33.45 -12.04 0.37
CA ARG A 87 34.18 -10.85 -0.11
C ARG A 87 35.32 -10.44 0.81
N PHE A 88 35.66 -11.27 1.79
CA PHE A 88 36.71 -10.97 2.75
C PHE A 88 38.06 -11.18 2.09
N ASP A 89 38.93 -10.19 2.20
CA ASP A 89 40.27 -10.17 1.62
C ASP A 89 41.30 -10.29 2.76
N GLU A 90 42.00 -11.43 2.81
CA GLU A 90 42.97 -11.74 3.84
C GLU A 90 44.27 -10.91 3.76
N GLU A 91 44.59 -10.34 2.59
CA GLU A 91 45.86 -9.63 2.38
C GLU A 91 45.92 -8.29 3.14
N ARG A 92 44.75 -7.78 3.56
CA ARG A 92 44.62 -6.50 4.26
C ARG A 92 45.04 -6.55 5.74
N GLY A 93 45.23 -7.74 6.31
CA GLY A 93 45.78 -7.90 7.67
C GLY A 93 44.87 -7.47 8.83
N PHE A 94 43.57 -7.28 8.59
CA PHE A 94 42.58 -7.02 9.65
C PHE A 94 41.77 -8.28 9.96
N LYS A 95 41.24 -8.37 11.19
CA LYS A 95 40.37 -9.49 11.60
C LYS A 95 39.08 -9.51 10.78
N PHE A 96 38.57 -10.70 10.49
CA PHE A 96 37.33 -10.88 9.72
C PHE A 96 36.16 -10.10 10.32
N ILE A 97 35.99 -10.15 11.65
CA ILE A 97 34.90 -9.46 12.36
C ILE A 97 34.85 -7.95 12.10
N THR A 98 36.00 -7.31 11.89
CA THR A 98 36.09 -5.87 11.61
C THR A 98 35.42 -5.53 10.29
N TYR A 99 35.60 -6.38 9.27
CA TYR A 99 34.96 -6.24 7.98
C TYR A 99 33.50 -6.68 8.00
N ALA A 100 33.22 -7.83 8.62
CA ALA A 100 31.88 -8.39 8.72
C ALA A 100 30.90 -7.46 9.44
N HIS A 101 31.35 -6.69 10.43
CA HIS A 101 30.50 -5.75 11.15
C HIS A 101 29.77 -4.76 10.22
N TRP A 102 30.42 -4.26 9.17
CA TRP A 102 29.77 -3.36 8.21
C TRP A 102 28.67 -4.07 7.41
N TRP A 103 28.96 -5.27 6.90
CA TRP A 103 28.01 -6.06 6.12
C TRP A 103 26.81 -6.54 6.94
N ILE A 104 27.03 -6.94 8.19
CA ILE A 104 25.95 -7.31 9.12
C ILE A 104 25.02 -6.12 9.34
N ARG A 105 25.58 -4.95 9.68
CA ARG A 105 24.77 -3.73 9.86
C ARG A 105 24.02 -3.34 8.59
N GLN A 106 24.67 -3.45 7.43
CA GLN A 106 24.07 -3.13 6.14
C GLN A 106 22.90 -4.07 5.82
N GLY A 107 23.06 -5.37 6.06
CA GLY A 107 22.00 -6.37 5.90
C GLY A 107 20.80 -6.08 6.80
N ILE A 108 21.05 -5.87 8.09
CA ILE A 108 20.01 -5.51 9.08
C ILE A 108 19.30 -4.21 8.68
N TYR A 109 20.05 -3.16 8.32
CA TYR A 109 19.46 -1.88 7.93
C TYR A 109 18.61 -1.99 6.67
N ASN A 110 19.03 -2.83 5.71
CA ASN A 110 18.26 -3.09 4.50
C ASN A 110 16.95 -3.82 4.82
N ALA A 111 16.99 -4.87 5.65
CA ALA A 111 15.79 -5.57 6.10
C ALA A 111 14.81 -4.63 6.80
N ILE A 112 15.29 -3.82 7.76
CA ILE A 112 14.45 -2.81 8.43
C ILE A 112 13.85 -1.85 7.40
N THR A 113 14.62 -1.37 6.42
CA THR A 113 14.11 -0.43 5.42
C THR A 113 13.05 -1.06 4.51
N LEU A 114 13.15 -2.36 4.22
CA LEU A 114 12.30 -3.05 3.26
C LEU A 114 11.06 -3.70 3.88
N GLU A 115 11.18 -4.22 5.09
CA GLU A 115 10.22 -5.14 5.70
C GLU A 115 9.56 -4.60 6.98
N SER A 116 10.13 -3.56 7.63
CA SER A 116 9.58 -3.05 8.91
C SER A 116 8.19 -2.41 8.79
N ARG A 117 7.72 -2.08 7.57
CA ARG A 117 6.47 -1.37 7.33
C ARG A 117 5.56 -2.18 6.42
N LEU A 118 4.28 -2.24 6.78
CA LEU A 118 3.23 -2.85 5.97
C LEU A 118 3.11 -2.17 4.59
N VAL A 119 3.20 -0.84 4.55
CA VAL A 119 3.31 -0.08 3.30
C VAL A 119 4.76 0.30 3.07
N ARG A 120 5.38 -0.31 2.06
CA ARG A 120 6.79 -0.10 1.75
C ARG A 120 7.07 1.33 1.28
N LEU A 121 8.09 1.95 1.89
CA LEU A 121 8.59 3.25 1.48
C LEU A 121 9.93 3.12 0.74
N PRO A 122 10.19 3.98 -0.27
CA PRO A 122 11.50 4.07 -0.90
C PRO A 122 12.60 4.47 0.10
N ALA A 123 13.83 3.97 -0.11
CA ALA A 123 14.95 4.18 0.81
C ALA A 123 15.31 5.66 1.05
N ASN A 124 15.12 6.53 0.05
CA ASN A 124 15.34 7.98 0.21
C ASN A 124 14.34 8.62 1.20
N ARG A 125 13.08 8.17 1.18
CA ARG A 125 12.03 8.64 2.09
C ARG A 125 12.25 8.13 3.51
N VAL A 126 12.70 6.88 3.67
CA VAL A 126 13.08 6.33 4.98
C VAL A 126 14.26 7.08 5.60
N LYS A 127 15.29 7.43 4.81
CA LYS A 127 16.42 8.25 5.28
C LYS A 127 15.97 9.64 5.74
N LEU A 128 15.08 10.28 5.00
CA LEU A 128 14.52 11.57 5.37
C LEU A 128 13.70 11.46 6.66
N LEU A 129 12.81 10.47 6.77
CA LEU A 129 12.03 10.19 7.97
C LEU A 129 12.89 9.97 9.21
N ASN A 130 13.97 9.18 9.10
CA ASN A 130 14.92 8.97 10.18
C ASN A 130 15.64 10.27 10.59
N SER A 131 15.96 11.12 9.62
CA SER A 131 16.57 12.44 9.87
C SER A 131 15.59 13.38 10.57
N ILE A 132 14.33 13.37 10.16
CA ILE A 132 13.22 14.10 10.82
C ILE A 132 13.08 13.59 12.26
N ASN A 133 12.94 12.28 12.48
CA ASN A 133 12.81 11.70 13.81
C ASN A 133 14.00 12.01 14.73
N LYS A 134 15.22 11.99 14.20
CA LYS A 134 16.43 12.37 14.94
C LYS A 134 16.39 13.85 15.36
N LEU A 135 15.97 14.73 14.45
CA LEU A 135 15.83 16.15 14.72
C LEU A 135 14.72 16.44 15.75
N LEU A 136 13.58 15.74 15.66
CA LEU A 136 12.50 15.85 16.63
C LEU A 136 12.93 15.41 18.03
N LYS A 137 13.68 14.31 18.12
CA LYS A 137 14.30 13.86 19.38
C LYS A 137 15.28 14.89 19.95
N GLN A 138 16.12 15.50 19.10
CA GLN A 138 17.07 16.54 19.52
C GLN A 138 16.38 17.82 20.01
N LEU A 139 15.25 18.19 19.42
CA LEU A 139 14.47 19.36 19.80
C LEU A 139 13.60 19.14 21.05
N GLY A 140 13.56 17.93 21.61
CA GLY A 140 12.70 17.59 22.75
C GLY A 140 11.21 17.51 22.39
N PHE A 141 10.86 17.59 21.11
CA PHE A 141 9.48 17.49 20.61
C PHE A 141 9.00 16.05 20.46
N ALA A 142 9.61 15.09 21.15
CA ALA A 142 9.26 13.66 21.02
C ALA A 142 7.77 13.37 21.26
N ASN A 143 7.05 14.26 21.97
CA ASN A 143 5.63 14.14 22.30
C ASN A 143 4.73 15.26 21.74
N VAL A 144 5.23 16.13 20.83
CA VAL A 144 4.41 17.24 20.29
C VAL A 144 3.80 16.84 18.95
N THR A 145 2.46 16.84 18.91
CA THR A 145 1.59 16.29 17.85
C THR A 145 1.65 17.04 16.51
N ASN A 146 2.45 18.10 16.36
CA ASN A 146 2.66 18.73 15.06
C ASN A 146 3.91 19.63 15.08
N PRO A 147 5.11 19.08 14.81
CA PRO A 147 6.28 19.93 14.62
C PRO A 147 6.11 20.75 13.33
N SER A 148 6.36 22.06 13.39
CA SER A 148 6.24 22.94 12.22
C SER A 148 7.12 22.41 11.09
N SER A 149 6.49 21.92 10.01
CA SER A 149 7.19 21.36 8.84
C SER A 149 8.19 22.36 8.24
N ASP A 150 7.93 23.67 8.38
CA ASP A 150 8.83 24.75 7.99
C ASP A 150 10.17 24.72 8.74
N LEU A 151 10.13 24.53 10.06
CA LEU A 151 11.33 24.46 10.90
C LEU A 151 12.18 23.24 10.56
N ILE A 152 11.52 22.10 10.33
CA ILE A 152 12.17 20.85 9.95
C ILE A 152 12.84 21.01 8.58
N ALA A 153 12.11 21.57 7.60
CA ALA A 153 12.59 21.84 6.25
C ALA A 153 13.82 22.75 6.26
N GLN A 154 13.77 23.86 7.03
CA GLN A 154 14.89 24.80 7.15
C GLN A 154 16.13 24.14 7.75
N LYS A 155 15.98 23.33 8.80
CA LYS A 155 17.12 22.68 9.46
C LYS A 155 17.71 21.51 8.66
N LEU A 156 16.88 20.79 7.91
CA LEU A 156 17.33 19.67 7.07
C LEU A 156 17.75 20.10 5.66
N GLY A 157 17.49 21.35 5.26
CA GLY A 157 17.82 21.87 3.93
C GLY A 157 16.97 21.25 2.82
N VAL A 158 15.72 20.88 3.10
CA VAL A 158 14.76 20.30 2.14
C VAL A 158 13.53 21.19 1.99
N SER A 159 12.72 20.99 0.94
CA SER A 159 11.48 21.74 0.79
C SER A 159 10.41 21.32 1.80
N VAL A 160 9.54 22.25 2.17
CA VAL A 160 8.41 22.00 3.09
C VAL A 160 7.49 20.91 2.53
N GLU A 161 7.16 20.99 1.24
CA GLU A 161 6.35 20.00 0.52
C GLU A 161 6.93 18.58 0.61
N MET A 162 8.26 18.45 0.54
CA MET A 162 8.93 17.15 0.66
C MET A 162 8.80 16.58 2.08
N VAL A 163 8.85 17.44 3.11
CA VAL A 163 8.65 17.04 4.50
C VAL A 163 7.21 16.59 4.73
N GLU A 164 6.23 17.36 4.24
CA GLU A 164 4.80 17.04 4.35
C GLU A 164 4.44 15.74 3.64
N ASP A 165 4.87 15.56 2.39
CA ASP A 165 4.65 14.33 1.62
C ASP A 165 5.30 13.12 2.31
N THR A 166 6.48 13.31 2.92
CA THR A 166 7.15 12.23 3.66
C THR A 166 6.42 11.89 4.96
N LEU A 167 5.95 12.88 5.72
CA LEU A 167 5.18 12.65 6.95
C LEU A 167 3.82 12.01 6.66
N MET A 168 3.13 12.46 5.60
CA MET A 168 1.83 11.91 5.18
C MET A 168 1.97 10.43 4.79
N ARG A 169 3.00 10.07 4.02
CA ARG A 169 3.26 8.67 3.64
C ARG A 169 3.83 7.81 4.76
N ALA A 170 4.43 8.44 5.77
CA ALA A 170 5.01 7.76 6.92
C ALA A 170 3.99 7.47 8.04
N GLN A 171 2.72 7.84 7.85
CA GLN A 171 1.66 7.49 8.79
C GLN A 171 1.59 5.97 8.98
N ASP A 172 1.53 5.57 10.25
CA ASP A 172 1.39 4.16 10.59
C ASP A 172 -0.03 3.69 10.30
N VAL A 173 -0.16 2.45 9.84
CA VAL A 173 -1.46 1.85 9.54
C VAL A 173 -2.12 1.37 10.83
N CYS A 174 -3.43 1.53 10.92
CA CYS A 174 -4.24 1.04 12.02
C CYS A 174 -4.95 -0.26 11.61
N SER A 175 -5.15 -1.17 12.58
CA SER A 175 -5.97 -2.36 12.35
C SER A 175 -7.44 -1.94 12.18
N LEU A 176 -8.11 -2.55 11.20
CA LEU A 176 -9.56 -2.40 11.02
C LEU A 176 -10.35 -3.15 12.11
N ASP A 177 -9.74 -4.17 12.68
CA ASP A 177 -10.25 -4.97 13.79
C ASP A 177 -9.71 -4.47 15.14
N ALA A 178 -9.16 -3.25 15.20
CA ALA A 178 -8.74 -2.69 16.47
C ALA A 178 -9.95 -2.61 17.40
N ASP A 179 -9.85 -3.22 18.58
CA ASP A 179 -10.86 -3.16 19.64
C ASP A 179 -11.16 -1.70 19.98
N ALA A 180 -12.15 -1.12 19.31
CA ALA A 180 -12.87 -0.02 19.89
C ALA A 180 -13.55 -0.60 21.14
N SER A 181 -13.59 0.15 22.24
CA SER A 181 -14.17 -0.29 23.51
C SER A 181 -15.64 -0.76 23.42
N ASP A 182 -16.26 -0.62 22.26
CA ASP A 182 -17.57 -1.13 21.87
C ASP A 182 -17.42 -1.84 20.52
N ASP A 183 -17.89 -3.09 20.40
CA ASP A 183 -17.72 -3.95 19.20
C ASP A 183 -18.34 -3.29 17.94
N ASP A 184 -19.41 -2.53 18.12
CA ASP A 184 -20.08 -1.75 17.08
C ASP A 184 -19.27 -0.54 16.57
N HIS A 185 -18.19 -0.17 17.25
CA HIS A 185 -17.34 0.98 16.90
C HIS A 185 -16.00 0.56 16.28
N ALA A 186 -15.80 -0.72 16.00
CA ALA A 186 -14.63 -1.16 15.24
C ALA A 186 -14.55 -0.38 13.91
N PRO A 187 -13.35 0.07 13.48
CA PRO A 187 -13.20 0.85 12.25
C PRO A 187 -13.86 0.20 11.03
N ILE A 188 -13.83 -1.14 10.95
CA ILE A 188 -14.49 -1.92 9.90
C ILE A 188 -16.01 -1.69 9.82
N ASN A 189 -16.68 -1.42 10.95
CA ASN A 189 -18.11 -1.23 11.04
C ASN A 189 -18.53 0.23 10.74
N VAL A 190 -17.58 1.18 10.82
CA VAL A 190 -17.83 2.63 10.65
C VAL A 190 -17.47 3.12 9.24
N LEU A 191 -16.52 2.46 8.57
CA LEU A 191 -16.07 2.85 7.24
C LEU A 191 -17.20 2.65 6.22
N SER A 192 -17.48 3.71 5.44
CA SER A 192 -18.45 3.66 4.35
C SER A 192 -17.83 3.04 3.09
N ASP A 193 -18.59 2.19 2.41
CA ASP A 193 -18.22 1.66 1.09
C ASP A 193 -18.87 2.52 0.00
N ASP A 194 -18.07 3.42 -0.60
CA ASP A 194 -18.51 4.29 -1.69
C ASP A 194 -18.72 3.54 -3.02
N ALA A 195 -18.28 2.27 -3.13
CA ALA A 195 -18.47 1.46 -4.33
C ALA A 195 -19.82 0.73 -4.35
N GLN A 196 -20.52 0.67 -3.21
CA GLN A 196 -21.81 0.00 -3.11
C GLN A 196 -22.93 0.98 -3.41
N ASP A 197 -23.79 0.63 -4.39
CA ASP A 197 -25.01 1.38 -4.64
C ASP A 197 -25.93 1.31 -3.41
N SER A 198 -26.67 2.40 -3.16
CA SER A 198 -27.65 2.41 -2.08
C SER A 198 -28.71 1.32 -2.31
N PRO A 199 -29.25 0.67 -1.27
CA PRO A 199 -30.25 -0.37 -1.41
C PRO A 199 -31.52 0.13 -2.14
N ASP A 200 -31.80 1.43 -2.02
CA ASP A 200 -32.93 2.09 -2.67
C ASP A 200 -32.64 2.46 -4.13
N ALA A 201 -31.38 2.47 -4.58
CA ALA A 201 -30.99 2.90 -5.92
C ALA A 201 -31.75 2.15 -7.02
N GLY A 202 -31.84 0.82 -6.91
CA GLY A 202 -32.57 0.01 -7.89
C GLY A 202 -34.10 0.25 -7.88
N VAL A 203 -34.67 0.56 -6.71
CA VAL A 203 -36.10 0.88 -6.57
C VAL A 203 -36.40 2.26 -7.18
N ILE A 204 -35.52 3.24 -6.91
CA ILE A 204 -35.58 4.59 -7.48
C ILE A 204 -35.46 4.51 -9.00
N GLU A 205 -34.46 3.82 -9.53
CA GLU A 205 -34.27 3.64 -10.98
C GLU A 205 -35.49 2.95 -11.63
N GLY A 206 -36.05 1.92 -10.99
CA GLY A 206 -37.27 1.25 -11.46
C GLY A 206 -38.52 2.14 -11.39
N SER A 207 -38.60 3.05 -10.42
CA SER A 207 -39.65 4.07 -10.33
C SER A 207 -39.53 5.09 -11.46
N ASP A 208 -38.32 5.61 -11.67
CA ASP A 208 -37.99 6.59 -12.70
C ASP A 208 -38.30 6.05 -14.09
N ARG A 209 -37.88 4.81 -14.37
CA ARG A 209 -38.17 4.14 -15.64
C ARG A 209 -39.67 4.04 -15.91
N ARG A 210 -40.47 3.65 -14.90
CA ARG A 210 -41.93 3.59 -15.00
C ARG A 210 -42.57 4.96 -15.19
N LEU A 211 -42.04 6.00 -14.56
CA LEU A 211 -42.53 7.36 -14.74
C LEU A 211 -42.24 7.86 -16.17
N ILE A 212 -41.01 7.67 -16.65
CA ILE A 212 -40.61 8.01 -18.02
C ILE A 212 -41.48 7.27 -19.04
N GLU A 213 -41.72 5.97 -18.86
CA GLU A 213 -42.62 5.19 -19.71
C GLU A 213 -44.04 5.74 -19.75
N ARG A 214 -44.62 6.10 -18.59
CA ARG A 214 -45.95 6.72 -18.51
C ARG A 214 -46.02 8.03 -19.30
N VAL A 215 -44.98 8.86 -19.23
CA VAL A 215 -44.93 10.14 -19.96
C VAL A 215 -44.76 9.89 -21.47
N LEU A 216 -43.90 8.95 -21.87
CA LEU A 216 -43.69 8.57 -23.27
C LEU A 216 -44.97 8.02 -23.92
N ASN A 217 -45.79 7.27 -23.17
CA ASN A 217 -47.07 6.73 -23.65
C ASN A 217 -48.12 7.82 -23.94
N THR A 218 -47.89 9.08 -23.53
CA THR A 218 -48.74 10.22 -23.93
C THR A 218 -48.37 10.83 -25.28
N LEU A 219 -47.23 10.45 -25.85
CA LEU A 219 -46.79 10.87 -27.19
C LEU A 219 -47.40 9.97 -28.26
N GLU A 220 -47.29 10.39 -29.53
CA GLU A 220 -47.61 9.51 -30.64
C GLU A 220 -46.65 8.30 -30.64
N GLU A 221 -47.16 7.12 -30.99
CA GLU A 221 -46.40 5.86 -30.94
C GLU A 221 -45.05 5.94 -31.69
N ARG A 222 -45.04 6.59 -32.85
CA ARG A 222 -43.81 6.83 -33.64
C ARG A 222 -42.83 7.77 -32.95
N GLU A 223 -43.31 8.78 -32.24
CA GLU A 223 -42.49 9.73 -31.49
C GLU A 223 -41.87 9.06 -30.26
N ALA A 224 -42.67 8.32 -29.50
CA ALA A 224 -42.23 7.55 -28.34
C ALA A 224 -41.18 6.51 -28.74
N HIS A 225 -41.42 5.76 -29.82
CA HIS A 225 -40.52 4.71 -30.30
C HIS A 225 -39.14 5.27 -30.73
N VAL A 226 -39.10 6.42 -31.42
CA VAL A 226 -37.84 7.09 -31.77
C VAL A 226 -37.06 7.50 -30.51
N LEU A 227 -37.74 8.00 -29.47
CA LEU A 227 -37.09 8.39 -28.22
C LEU A 227 -36.57 7.18 -27.43
N ARG A 228 -37.34 6.08 -27.35
CA ARG A 228 -36.91 4.85 -26.68
C ARG A 228 -35.66 4.26 -27.31
N LEU A 229 -35.62 4.18 -28.65
CA LEU A 229 -34.43 3.70 -29.37
C LEU A 229 -33.24 4.66 -29.27
N HIS A 230 -33.48 5.96 -29.25
CA HIS A 230 -32.40 6.95 -29.21
C HIS A 230 -31.71 7.01 -27.85
N PHE A 231 -32.47 6.91 -26.77
CA PHE A 231 -31.95 6.98 -25.40
C PHE A 231 -31.74 5.61 -24.75
N GLY A 232 -32.12 4.51 -25.41
CA GLY A 232 -31.89 3.16 -24.88
C GLY A 232 -32.81 2.75 -23.73
N LEU A 233 -34.00 3.38 -23.61
CA LEU A 233 -34.86 3.30 -22.42
C LEU A 233 -35.48 1.92 -22.14
N GLU A 234 -35.42 1.00 -23.10
CA GLU A 234 -35.91 -0.39 -22.98
C GLU A 234 -34.77 -1.38 -22.67
N GLY A 235 -33.68 -0.92 -22.03
CA GLY A 235 -32.52 -1.76 -21.71
C GLY A 235 -31.65 -2.10 -22.92
N GLN A 236 -31.76 -1.33 -24.01
CA GLN A 236 -30.93 -1.46 -25.20
C GLN A 236 -29.89 -0.33 -25.26
N GLU A 237 -28.79 -0.53 -25.96
CA GLU A 237 -27.83 0.55 -26.19
C GLU A 237 -28.47 1.73 -26.96
N PRO A 238 -28.16 2.98 -26.58
CA PRO A 238 -28.57 4.17 -27.31
C PRO A 238 -28.20 4.08 -28.80
N ARG A 239 -29.19 4.22 -29.69
CA ARG A 239 -28.97 4.13 -31.13
C ARG A 239 -28.78 5.52 -31.75
N THR A 240 -27.89 5.59 -32.73
CA THR A 240 -27.70 6.80 -33.54
C THR A 240 -28.91 7.04 -34.45
N LEU A 241 -29.21 8.31 -34.75
CA LEU A 241 -30.33 8.69 -35.62
C LEU A 241 -30.28 8.00 -37.00
N ALA A 242 -29.08 7.73 -37.52
CA ALA A 242 -28.88 7.01 -38.77
C ALA A 242 -29.28 5.52 -38.68
N ARG A 243 -28.94 4.85 -37.58
CA ARG A 243 -29.36 3.45 -37.31
C ARG A 243 -30.87 3.36 -37.12
N ILE A 244 -31.45 4.30 -36.39
CA ILE A 244 -32.91 4.39 -36.20
C ILE A 244 -33.62 4.64 -37.54
N GLY A 245 -33.07 5.52 -38.39
CA GLY A 245 -33.59 5.77 -39.73
C GLY A 245 -33.61 4.52 -40.61
N LYS A 246 -32.52 3.74 -40.61
CA LYS A 246 -32.47 2.46 -41.32
C LYS A 246 -33.52 1.46 -40.81
N ALA A 247 -33.71 1.38 -39.49
CA ALA A 247 -34.68 0.46 -38.88
C ALA A 247 -36.15 0.85 -39.18
N LEU A 248 -36.45 2.15 -39.30
CA LEU A 248 -37.81 2.67 -39.54
C LEU A 248 -38.10 3.01 -41.00
N GLY A 249 -37.15 2.77 -41.92
CA GLY A 249 -37.29 3.14 -43.34
C GLY A 249 -37.33 4.66 -43.57
N LEU A 250 -36.69 5.45 -42.71
CA LEU A 250 -36.69 6.91 -42.73
C LEU A 250 -35.28 7.49 -42.97
N THR A 251 -35.21 8.68 -43.55
CA THR A 251 -33.94 9.43 -43.61
C THR A 251 -33.51 9.88 -42.22
N LYS A 252 -32.19 10.01 -42.01
CA LYS A 252 -31.61 10.53 -40.76
C LYS A 252 -32.26 11.87 -40.34
N GLU A 253 -32.46 12.76 -41.31
CA GLU A 253 -33.05 14.07 -41.08
C GLU A 253 -34.51 13.98 -40.65
N ARG A 254 -35.27 13.02 -41.21
CA ARG A 254 -36.65 12.78 -40.79
C ARG A 254 -36.74 12.28 -39.34
N VAL A 255 -35.83 11.40 -38.92
CA VAL A 255 -35.76 10.94 -37.51
C VAL A 255 -35.39 12.10 -36.57
N ARG A 256 -34.49 13.00 -36.99
CA ARG A 256 -34.14 14.21 -36.23
C ARG A 256 -35.36 15.10 -36.00
N GLN A 257 -36.15 15.35 -37.05
CA GLN A 257 -37.39 16.13 -36.95
C GLN A 257 -38.41 15.51 -35.98
N ILE A 258 -38.60 14.18 -36.05
CA ILE A 258 -39.51 13.45 -35.16
C ILE A 258 -39.04 13.57 -33.70
N LYS A 259 -37.73 13.39 -33.45
CA LYS A 259 -37.13 13.58 -32.12
C LYS A 259 -37.37 14.99 -31.58
N GLU A 260 -37.10 16.03 -32.37
CA GLU A 260 -37.26 17.43 -31.91
C GLU A 260 -38.71 17.77 -31.62
N LYS A 261 -39.64 17.32 -32.46
CA LYS A 261 -41.07 17.46 -32.23
C LYS A 261 -41.51 16.76 -30.94
N ALA A 262 -41.03 15.53 -30.71
CA ALA A 262 -41.30 14.77 -29.50
C ALA A 262 -40.74 15.47 -28.24
N LEU A 263 -39.50 15.95 -28.29
CA LEU A 263 -38.88 16.72 -27.19
C LEU A 263 -39.63 18.04 -26.91
N SER A 264 -40.05 18.76 -27.96
CA SER A 264 -40.87 19.97 -27.81
C SER A 264 -42.20 19.66 -27.12
N LYS A 265 -42.83 18.54 -27.45
CA LYS A 265 -44.06 18.06 -26.80
C LYS A 265 -43.82 17.65 -25.34
N LEU A 266 -42.65 17.12 -24.99
CA LEU A 266 -42.27 16.79 -23.61
C LEU A 266 -41.97 18.03 -22.76
N ARG A 267 -41.50 19.12 -23.36
CA ARG A 267 -41.25 20.41 -22.69
C ARG A 267 -42.52 21.15 -22.24
N HIS A 268 -43.71 20.71 -22.67
CA HIS A 268 -44.96 21.31 -22.27
C HIS A 268 -45.16 21.20 -20.73
N PRO A 269 -45.61 22.26 -20.02
CA PRO A 269 -45.63 22.30 -18.54
C PRO A 269 -46.28 21.09 -17.87
N ARG A 270 -47.40 20.61 -18.40
CA ARG A 270 -48.11 19.41 -17.90
C ARG A 270 -47.29 18.12 -17.92
N ARG A 271 -46.38 17.95 -18.89
CA ARG A 271 -45.54 16.75 -19.04
C ARG A 271 -44.19 16.94 -18.35
N ARG A 272 -43.64 18.16 -18.45
CA ARG A 272 -42.43 18.58 -17.76
C ARG A 272 -42.56 18.42 -16.24
N SER A 273 -43.67 18.86 -15.65
CA SER A 273 -43.91 18.73 -14.19
C SER A 273 -43.82 17.29 -13.70
N ARG A 274 -44.28 16.30 -14.48
CA ARG A 274 -44.16 14.89 -14.12
C ARG A 274 -42.72 14.37 -14.23
N LEU A 275 -41.95 14.89 -15.18
CA LEU A 275 -40.53 14.53 -15.34
C LEU A 275 -39.63 15.26 -14.34
N ASP A 276 -40.05 16.42 -13.83
CA ASP A 276 -39.34 17.14 -12.77
C ASP A 276 -39.38 16.34 -11.44
N GLU A 277 -40.43 15.54 -11.19
CA GLU A 277 -40.49 14.60 -10.04
C GLU A 277 -39.35 13.56 -10.05
N VAL A 278 -38.84 13.18 -11.23
CA VAL A 278 -37.67 12.28 -11.37
C VAL A 278 -36.35 13.03 -11.14
N ARG A 279 -36.31 14.33 -11.43
CA ARG A 279 -35.11 15.15 -11.20
C ARG A 279 -34.94 15.49 -9.72
N ASP A 280 -36.04 15.76 -9.02
CA ASP A 280 -36.01 16.22 -7.64
C ASP A 280 -35.83 15.06 -6.63
N ALA A 281 -35.79 13.81 -7.10
CA ALA A 281 -35.48 12.60 -6.34
C ALA A 281 -33.98 12.21 -6.34
N LYS A 282 -33.13 12.99 -7.02
CA LYS A 282 -31.66 12.90 -7.02
C LYS A 282 -31.05 13.97 -6.11
#